data_AF-A0A6I4NS40-F1
#
_entry.id   AF-A0A6I4NS40-F1
#
_cell.length_a   1.000
_cell.length_b   1.000
_cell.length_c   1.000
_cell.angle_alpha   90.00
_cell.angle_beta   90.00
_cell.angle_gamma   90.00
#
_symmetry.space_group_name_H-M   'P 1'
#
loop_
_entity.id
_entity.type
_entity.pdbx_description
1 polymer ?
#
loop_
_entity_poly.entity_id
_entity_poly.type
_entity_poly.pdbx_seq_one_letter_code
_entity_poly.pdbx_strand_id
1 'polypeptide(L)'
;MDIETFRKRFVSHSDEELILMLTKNATKYNPDALVVAKEILIDRKVDIETIFQEEEVSEPKFDLDEEEIERRYIQSLSPIDQIGYLSEKRAELEENIEEIVATNNKDLSDEELIQNFDKILDAIMKAGDFGDITDIHSRENFFYTSNSIEKRNLKLSFIIMIKVDFVNMIATRDLRKRASKQIFYGLLLLTLGLIFTIGTGGNMIMYGAILSGFGLFVTGIRGKILVKRHLKELSEAYS
;
A
#
# COMPACT_ATOMS: atom_id res chain seq x y z
N MET A 1 39.92 -4.90 -26.34
CA MET A 1 40.08 -5.67 -27.59
C MET A 1 40.01 -4.64 -28.69
N ASP A 2 40.98 -4.61 -29.62
CA ASP A 2 41.15 -3.47 -30.53
C ASP A 2 40.10 -3.47 -31.66
N ILE A 3 39.75 -2.27 -32.13
CA ILE A 3 38.74 -1.99 -33.18
C ILE A 3 38.98 -2.83 -34.45
N GLU A 4 40.23 -3.01 -34.86
CA GLU A 4 40.57 -3.84 -36.03
C GLU A 4 40.24 -5.32 -35.86
N THR A 5 40.29 -5.82 -34.61
CA THR A 5 39.94 -7.21 -34.29
C THR A 5 38.43 -7.42 -34.38
N PHE A 6 37.64 -6.43 -33.95
CA PHE A 6 36.19 -6.45 -34.13
C PHE A 6 35.82 -6.40 -35.62
N ARG A 7 36.48 -5.55 -36.41
CA ARG A 7 36.21 -5.43 -37.84
C ARG A 7 36.44 -6.74 -38.58
N LYS A 8 37.56 -7.44 -38.31
CA LYS A 8 37.83 -8.76 -38.91
C LYS A 8 36.80 -9.83 -38.52
N ARG A 9 36.21 -9.75 -37.33
CA ARG A 9 35.21 -10.72 -36.86
C ARG A 9 33.82 -10.43 -37.42
N PHE A 10 33.41 -9.17 -37.44
CA PHE A 10 32.05 -8.79 -37.82
C PHE A 10 31.83 -8.70 -39.33
N VAL A 11 32.89 -8.60 -40.13
CA VAL A 11 32.79 -8.65 -41.60
C VAL A 11 32.20 -9.96 -42.12
N SER A 12 32.26 -11.07 -41.36
CA SER A 12 31.63 -12.33 -41.76
C SER A 12 30.21 -12.54 -41.21
N HIS A 13 29.72 -11.63 -40.36
CA HIS A 13 28.38 -11.75 -39.77
C HIS A 13 27.32 -11.32 -40.79
N SER A 14 26.13 -11.91 -40.68
CA SER A 14 24.98 -11.53 -41.50
C SER A 14 24.46 -10.15 -41.10
N ASP A 15 23.74 -9.49 -42.01
CA ASP A 15 23.17 -8.16 -41.72
C ASP A 15 22.18 -8.23 -40.54
N GLU A 16 21.40 -9.31 -40.44
CA GLU A 16 20.47 -9.57 -39.34
C GLU A 16 21.18 -9.72 -37.98
N GLU A 17 22.33 -10.40 -37.95
CA GLU A 17 23.11 -10.56 -36.71
C GLU A 17 23.69 -9.22 -36.24
N LEU A 18 24.14 -8.39 -37.17
CA LEU A 18 24.68 -7.05 -36.87
C LEU A 18 23.57 -6.09 -36.42
N ILE A 19 22.38 -6.17 -37.03
CA ILE A 19 21.21 -5.40 -36.60
C ILE A 19 20.78 -5.82 -35.18
N LEU A 20 20.63 -7.12 -34.92
CA LEU A 20 20.27 -7.63 -33.59
C LEU A 20 21.28 -7.24 -32.50
N MET A 21 22.56 -7.15 -32.87
CA MET A 21 23.63 -6.68 -31.99
C MET A 21 23.48 -5.19 -31.65
N LEU A 22 23.11 -4.37 -32.63
CA LEU A 22 22.92 -2.93 -32.48
C LEU A 22 21.61 -2.55 -31.78
N THR A 23 20.60 -3.42 -31.82
CA THR A 23 19.27 -3.14 -31.25
C THR A 23 19.09 -3.86 -29.91
N LYS A 24 18.63 -5.11 -29.93
CA LYS A 24 18.18 -5.87 -28.75
C LYS A 24 19.29 -6.25 -27.77
N ASN A 25 20.55 -6.30 -28.22
CA ASN A 25 21.67 -6.74 -27.39
C ASN A 25 22.75 -5.67 -27.18
N ALA A 26 22.52 -4.41 -27.56
CA ALA A 26 23.53 -3.35 -27.52
C ALA A 26 24.22 -3.23 -26.15
N THR A 27 23.45 -3.36 -25.06
CA THR A 27 23.95 -3.27 -23.68
C THR A 27 24.92 -4.38 -23.27
N LYS A 28 24.99 -5.49 -24.02
CA LYS A 28 25.87 -6.63 -23.75
C LYS A 28 27.22 -6.54 -24.47
N TYR A 29 27.37 -5.59 -25.38
CA TYR A 29 28.56 -5.46 -26.22
C TYR A 29 29.37 -4.21 -25.89
N ASN A 30 30.67 -4.28 -26.17
CA ASN A 30 31.57 -3.14 -26.00
C ASN A 30 31.17 -2.02 -26.99
N PRO A 31 31.16 -0.74 -26.58
CA PRO A 31 30.86 0.39 -27.47
C PRO A 31 31.65 0.38 -28.79
N ASP A 32 32.93 0.02 -28.76
CA ASP A 32 33.79 -0.06 -29.95
C ASP A 32 33.31 -1.16 -30.93
N ALA A 33 32.72 -2.23 -30.41
CA ALA A 33 32.16 -3.32 -31.20
C ALA A 33 30.89 -2.88 -31.95
N LEU A 34 30.07 -2.02 -31.30
CA LEU A 34 28.85 -1.45 -31.86
C LEU A 34 29.16 -0.43 -32.96
N VAL A 35 30.18 0.42 -32.76
CA VAL A 35 30.64 1.36 -33.79
C VAL A 35 31.04 0.61 -35.06
N VAL A 36 31.82 -0.45 -34.93
CA VAL A 36 32.26 -1.27 -36.06
C VAL A 36 31.10 -2.00 -36.75
N ALA A 37 30.13 -2.53 -35.99
CA ALA A 37 28.94 -3.16 -36.57
C ALA A 37 28.11 -2.16 -37.39
N LYS A 38 27.96 -0.92 -36.89
CA LYS A 38 27.28 0.17 -37.59
C LYS A 38 28.02 0.57 -38.87
N GLU A 39 29.34 0.70 -38.82
CA GLU A 39 30.16 1.00 -40.01
C GLU A 39 30.01 -0.06 -41.10
N ILE A 40 30.03 -1.36 -40.74
CA ILE A 40 29.88 -2.46 -41.70
C ILE A 40 28.50 -2.44 -42.37
N LEU A 41 27.43 -2.18 -41.61
CA LEU A 41 26.08 -2.10 -42.16
C LEU A 41 25.89 -0.87 -43.07
N ILE A 42 26.51 0.27 -42.74
CA ILE A 42 26.55 1.46 -43.61
C ILE A 42 27.30 1.14 -44.91
N ASP A 43 28.46 0.50 -44.84
CA ASP A 43 29.24 0.09 -46.02
C ASP A 43 28.45 -0.88 -46.92
N ARG A 44 27.60 -1.72 -46.33
CA ARG A 44 26.70 -2.64 -47.04
C ARG A 44 25.41 -1.98 -47.56
N LYS A 45 25.25 -0.67 -47.36
CA LYS A 45 24.06 0.12 -47.75
C LYS A 45 22.76 -0.40 -47.13
N VAL A 46 22.83 -0.89 -45.90
CA VAL A 46 21.66 -1.21 -45.10
C VAL A 46 21.18 0.08 -44.45
N ASP A 47 19.91 0.42 -44.63
CA ASP A 47 19.30 1.63 -44.08
C ASP A 47 18.97 1.43 -42.59
N ILE A 48 19.99 1.61 -41.75
CA ILE A 48 19.89 1.35 -40.31
C ILE A 48 19.02 2.41 -39.63
N GLU A 49 19.03 3.65 -40.13
CA GLU A 49 18.26 4.76 -39.53
C GLU A 49 16.75 4.53 -39.66
N THR A 50 16.31 3.96 -40.78
CA THR A 50 14.91 3.57 -40.98
C THR A 50 14.52 2.38 -40.09
N ILE A 51 15.44 1.42 -39.87
CA ILE A 51 15.21 0.26 -38.98
C ILE A 51 15.12 0.70 -37.50
N PHE A 52 15.96 1.61 -37.04
CA PHE A 52 15.87 2.18 -35.69
C PHE A 52 14.55 2.96 -35.50
N GLN A 53 14.09 3.69 -36.52
CA GLN A 53 12.81 4.39 -36.48
C GLN A 53 11.60 3.43 -36.50
N GLU A 54 11.68 2.31 -37.23
CA GLU A 54 10.61 1.29 -37.24
C GLU A 54 10.57 0.48 -35.93
N GLU A 55 11.71 0.22 -35.28
CA GLU A 55 11.73 -0.40 -33.93
C GLU A 55 11.23 0.58 -32.84
N GLU A 56 11.55 1.87 -32.90
CA GLU A 56 11.02 2.89 -31.96
C GLU A 56 9.49 3.05 -32.06
N VAL A 57 8.88 2.72 -33.20
CA VAL A 57 7.43 2.85 -33.44
C VAL A 57 6.69 1.53 -33.19
N SER A 58 7.38 0.38 -33.19
CA SER A 58 6.77 -0.95 -33.02
C SER A 58 7.03 -1.61 -31.66
N GLU A 59 7.90 -1.04 -30.82
CA GLU A 59 7.89 -1.34 -29.40
C GLU A 59 6.74 -0.59 -28.73
N PRO A 60 5.82 -1.26 -28.00
CA PRO A 60 4.98 -0.52 -27.07
C PRO A 60 5.96 0.18 -26.13
N LYS A 61 5.88 1.50 -26.03
CA LYS A 61 6.42 2.20 -24.87
C LYS A 61 5.84 1.48 -23.66
N PHE A 62 6.63 0.58 -23.07
CA PHE A 62 6.45 0.25 -21.68
C PHE A 62 6.80 1.55 -20.98
N ASP A 63 5.77 2.35 -20.72
CA ASP A 63 5.82 3.27 -19.58
C ASP A 63 6.26 2.38 -18.43
N LEU A 64 7.54 2.50 -18.04
CA LEU A 64 7.98 1.95 -16.77
C LEU A 64 7.08 2.65 -15.76
N ASP A 65 6.17 1.88 -15.16
CA ASP A 65 5.26 2.32 -14.11
C ASP A 65 6.06 3.24 -13.18
N GLU A 66 5.54 4.43 -12.83
CA GLU A 66 6.25 5.35 -11.94
C GLU A 66 6.73 4.65 -10.66
N GLU A 67 5.98 3.61 -10.22
CA GLU A 67 6.34 2.70 -9.14
C GLU A 67 7.64 1.92 -9.36
N GLU A 68 7.96 1.51 -10.59
CA GLU A 68 9.17 0.75 -10.90
C GLU A 68 10.41 1.63 -10.90
N ILE A 69 10.28 2.87 -11.39
CA ILE A 69 11.34 3.88 -11.35
C ILE A 69 11.62 4.27 -9.89
N GLU A 70 10.57 4.49 -9.10
CA GLU A 70 10.69 4.83 -7.68
C GLU A 70 11.29 3.67 -6.87
N ARG A 71 10.90 2.42 -7.14
CA ARG A 71 11.52 1.24 -6.51
C ARG A 71 13.02 1.15 -6.77
N ARG A 72 13.45 1.36 -8.02
CA ARG A 72 14.88 1.32 -8.37
C ARG A 72 15.66 2.45 -7.68
N TYR A 73 15.05 3.62 -7.55
CA TYR A 73 15.63 4.74 -6.81
C TYR A 73 15.78 4.41 -5.32
N ILE A 74 14.72 3.93 -4.65
CA ILE A 74 14.77 3.54 -3.23
C ILE A 74 15.85 2.47 -3.00
N GLN A 75 15.92 1.47 -3.87
CA GLN A 75 16.93 0.40 -3.78
C GLN A 75 18.38 0.89 -3.96
N SER A 76 18.57 2.04 -4.62
CA SER A 76 19.90 2.65 -4.78
C SER A 76 20.37 3.45 -3.55
N LEU A 77 19.46 3.79 -2.63
CA LEU A 77 19.76 4.53 -1.41
C LEU A 77 20.40 3.64 -0.33
N SER A 78 21.14 4.25 0.60
CA SER A 78 21.63 3.55 1.79
C SER A 78 20.46 3.14 2.70
N PRO A 79 20.58 2.09 3.54
CA PRO A 79 19.47 1.64 4.39
C PRO A 79 18.89 2.71 5.32
N ILE A 80 19.71 3.67 5.76
CA ILE A 80 19.27 4.78 6.62
C ILE A 80 18.52 5.82 5.79
N ASP A 81 19.02 6.10 4.58
CA ASP A 81 18.38 7.04 3.65
C ASP A 81 17.09 6.48 3.04
N GLN A 82 16.99 5.16 2.89
CA GLN A 82 15.74 4.47 2.55
C GLN A 82 14.67 4.71 3.62
N ILE A 83 15.04 4.56 4.90
CA ILE A 83 14.10 4.82 6.01
C ILE A 83 13.72 6.29 6.04
N GLY A 84 14.67 7.21 5.85
CA GLY A 84 14.42 8.64 5.77
C GLY A 84 13.45 9.00 4.64
N TYR A 85 13.75 8.55 3.41
CA TYR A 85 12.94 8.80 2.22
C TYR A 85 11.52 8.22 2.37
N LEU A 86 11.39 6.98 2.85
CA LEU A 86 10.07 6.35 3.08
C LEU A 86 9.30 7.05 4.21
N SER A 87 9.98 7.55 5.24
CA SER A 87 9.36 8.31 6.33
C SER A 87 8.89 9.69 5.87
N GLU A 88 9.66 10.36 5.02
CA GLU A 88 9.32 11.68 4.46
C GLU A 88 8.16 11.56 3.47
N LYS A 89 8.22 10.60 2.54
CA LYS A 89 7.12 10.23 1.66
C LYS A 89 5.85 9.89 2.43
N ARG A 90 5.97 9.14 3.54
CA ARG A 90 4.82 8.80 4.38
C ARG A 90 4.23 10.05 5.05
N ALA A 91 5.06 10.99 5.51
CA ALA A 91 4.59 12.23 6.10
C ALA A 91 3.90 13.14 5.05
N GLU A 92 4.48 13.25 3.85
CA GLU A 92 3.87 13.96 2.71
C GLU A 92 2.55 13.32 2.27
N LEU A 93 2.48 11.98 2.28
CA LEU A 93 1.23 11.25 2.02
C LEU A 93 0.22 11.52 3.14
N GLU A 94 0.59 11.41 4.41
CA GLU A 94 -0.31 11.69 5.54
C GLU A 94 -0.86 13.13 5.51
N GLU A 95 -0.06 14.11 5.06
CA GLU A 95 -0.49 15.49 4.89
C GLU A 95 -1.40 15.70 3.66
N ASN A 96 -1.19 14.93 2.58
CA ASN A 96 -1.95 15.05 1.33
C ASN A 96 -3.10 14.03 1.16
N ILE A 97 -3.29 13.06 2.07
CA ILE A 97 -4.35 12.03 1.99
C ILE A 97 -5.73 12.67 1.84
N GLU A 98 -5.99 13.78 2.55
CA GLU A 98 -7.25 14.52 2.41
C GLU A 98 -7.44 15.06 1.00
N GLU A 99 -6.39 15.59 0.39
CA GLU A 99 -6.44 16.18 -0.95
C GLU A 99 -6.49 15.10 -2.05
N ILE A 100 -5.70 14.02 -1.92
CA ILE A 100 -5.69 12.89 -2.85
C ILE A 100 -7.06 12.20 -2.86
N VAL A 101 -7.62 11.91 -1.69
CA VAL A 101 -8.91 11.23 -1.57
C VAL A 101 -10.08 12.17 -1.89
N ALA A 102 -9.97 13.46 -1.56
CA ALA A 102 -10.94 14.46 -2.00
C ALA A 102 -10.94 14.61 -3.53
N THR A 103 -9.79 14.52 -4.19
CA THR A 103 -9.66 14.60 -5.66
C THR A 103 -10.29 13.36 -6.31
N ASN A 104 -10.03 12.16 -5.77
CA ASN A 104 -10.67 10.92 -6.24
C ASN A 104 -12.21 10.91 -6.11
N ASN A 105 -12.77 11.69 -5.17
CA ASN A 105 -14.21 11.75 -4.93
C ASN A 105 -14.87 13.07 -5.37
N LYS A 106 -14.11 14.06 -5.87
CA LYS A 106 -14.62 15.43 -6.10
C LYS A 106 -15.60 15.53 -7.25
N ASP A 107 -15.52 14.62 -8.22
CA ASP A 107 -16.28 14.66 -9.47
C ASP A 107 -17.19 13.44 -9.69
N LEU A 108 -17.36 12.58 -8.67
CA LEU A 108 -18.25 11.42 -8.78
C LEU A 108 -19.71 11.84 -8.61
N SER A 109 -20.55 11.36 -9.55
CA SER A 109 -22.01 11.38 -9.38
C SER A 109 -22.43 10.49 -8.20
N ASP A 110 -23.67 10.65 -7.72
CA ASP A 110 -24.14 9.93 -6.54
C ASP A 110 -24.15 8.41 -6.76
N GLU A 111 -24.56 7.93 -7.94
CA GLU A 111 -24.48 6.53 -8.32
C GLU A 111 -23.03 6.01 -8.38
N GLU A 112 -22.10 6.78 -8.96
CA GLU A 112 -20.69 6.39 -9.06
C GLU A 112 -20.02 6.33 -7.69
N LEU A 113 -20.36 7.26 -6.79
CA LEU A 113 -19.87 7.27 -5.41
C LEU A 113 -20.32 6.00 -4.66
N ILE A 114 -21.59 5.60 -4.81
CA ILE A 114 -22.12 4.38 -4.21
C ILE A 114 -21.43 3.14 -4.80
N GLN A 115 -21.24 3.08 -6.12
CA GLN A 115 -20.54 1.97 -6.76
C GLN A 115 -19.07 1.88 -6.34
N ASN A 116 -18.39 3.02 -6.23
CA ASN A 116 -17.02 3.08 -5.74
C ASN A 116 -16.94 2.58 -4.30
N PHE A 117 -17.86 3.02 -3.45
CA PHE A 117 -17.95 2.55 -2.08
C PHE A 117 -18.20 1.04 -1.99
N ASP A 118 -19.10 0.49 -2.82
CA ASP A 118 -19.35 -0.96 -2.85
C ASP A 118 -18.11 -1.76 -3.25
N LYS A 119 -17.32 -1.27 -4.22
CA LYS A 119 -16.05 -1.88 -4.61
C LYS A 119 -15.01 -1.86 -3.49
N ILE A 120 -14.91 -0.74 -2.76
CA ILE A 120 -14.03 -0.61 -1.59
C ILE A 120 -14.42 -1.64 -0.53
N LEU A 121 -15.72 -1.72 -0.21
CA LEU A 121 -16.25 -2.66 0.77
C LEU A 121 -15.95 -4.12 0.36
N ASP A 122 -16.18 -4.48 -0.90
CA ASP A 122 -15.90 -5.83 -1.41
C ASP A 122 -14.41 -6.19 -1.35
N ALA A 123 -13.53 -5.24 -1.68
CA ALA A 123 -12.10 -5.44 -1.58
C ALA A 123 -11.66 -5.71 -0.14
N ILE A 124 -12.14 -4.93 0.83
CA ILE A 124 -11.85 -5.13 2.26
C ILE A 124 -12.42 -6.46 2.75
N MET A 125 -13.65 -6.81 2.35
CA MET A 125 -14.27 -8.09 2.73
C MET A 125 -13.49 -9.29 2.20
N LYS A 126 -12.99 -9.20 0.96
CA LYS A 126 -12.20 -10.26 0.33
C LYS A 126 -10.82 -10.40 0.95
N ALA A 127 -10.16 -9.29 1.29
CA ALA A 127 -8.86 -9.28 1.94
C ALA A 127 -8.94 -9.68 3.43
N GLY A 128 -10.04 -9.36 4.10
CA GLY A 128 -10.22 -9.57 5.54
C GLY A 128 -9.43 -8.58 6.42
N ASP A 129 -8.80 -7.57 5.81
CA ASP A 129 -8.10 -6.46 6.45
C ASP A 129 -8.15 -5.21 5.55
N PHE A 130 -7.72 -4.07 6.10
CA PHE A 130 -7.53 -2.85 5.29
C PHE A 130 -6.22 -2.95 4.50
N GLY A 131 -6.22 -2.37 3.30
CA GLY A 131 -5.01 -2.21 2.49
C GLY A 131 -4.09 -1.13 3.05
N ASP A 132 -2.92 -0.99 2.43
CA ASP A 132 -1.99 0.08 2.74
C ASP A 132 -2.60 1.44 2.36
N ILE A 133 -2.04 2.55 2.87
CA ILE A 133 -2.55 3.91 2.65
C ILE A 133 -2.76 4.24 1.16
N THR A 134 -1.91 3.71 0.28
CA THR A 134 -1.96 3.91 -1.17
C THR A 134 -3.02 3.06 -1.87
N ASP A 135 -3.57 2.05 -1.20
CA ASP A 135 -4.55 1.16 -1.79
C ASP A 135 -5.94 1.82 -1.83
N ILE A 136 -6.71 1.50 -2.87
CA ILE A 136 -8.13 1.91 -2.99
C ILE A 136 -8.96 1.40 -1.80
N HIS A 137 -8.55 0.30 -1.17
CA HIS A 137 -9.23 -0.30 -0.01
C HIS A 137 -8.55 0.05 1.33
N SER A 138 -7.82 1.15 1.36
CA SER A 138 -7.25 1.71 2.60
C SER A 138 -8.33 2.13 3.59
N ARG A 139 -7.92 2.22 4.86
CA ARG A 139 -8.81 2.63 5.95
C ARG A 139 -9.30 4.05 5.75
N GLU A 140 -8.40 4.92 5.30
CA GLU A 140 -8.64 6.33 5.03
C GLU A 140 -9.67 6.48 3.91
N ASN A 141 -9.48 5.78 2.78
CA ASN A 141 -10.40 5.87 1.65
C ASN A 141 -11.81 5.37 2.04
N PHE A 142 -11.91 4.29 2.82
CA PHE A 142 -13.18 3.86 3.40
C PHE A 142 -13.86 4.99 4.19
N PHE A 143 -13.18 5.63 5.16
CA PHE A 143 -13.78 6.67 5.98
C PHE A 143 -14.14 7.94 5.19
N TYR A 144 -13.32 8.37 4.22
CA TYR A 144 -13.62 9.54 3.40
C TYR A 144 -14.79 9.32 2.45
N THR A 145 -14.86 8.16 1.79
CA THR A 145 -16.01 7.84 0.93
C THR A 145 -17.28 7.67 1.77
N SER A 146 -17.18 7.04 2.95
CA SER A 146 -18.29 6.91 3.91
C SER A 146 -18.81 8.29 4.36
N ASN A 147 -17.91 9.21 4.75
CA ASN A 147 -18.27 10.58 5.11
C ASN A 147 -18.86 11.37 3.93
N SER A 148 -18.38 11.13 2.70
CA SER A 148 -18.94 11.79 1.51
C SER A 148 -20.38 11.35 1.25
N ILE A 149 -20.68 10.06 1.44
CA ILE A 149 -22.03 9.50 1.37
C ILE A 149 -22.94 10.12 2.43
N GLU A 150 -22.45 10.20 3.67
CA GLU A 150 -23.20 10.78 4.80
C GLU A 150 -23.49 12.28 4.57
N LYS A 151 -22.48 13.06 4.16
CA LYS A 151 -22.65 14.49 3.86
C LYS A 151 -23.67 14.75 2.75
N ARG A 152 -23.75 13.85 1.76
CA ARG A 152 -24.71 13.94 0.64
C ARG A 152 -26.07 13.31 0.98
N ASN A 153 -26.25 12.72 2.17
CA ASN A 153 -27.47 12.00 2.59
C ASN A 153 -27.91 10.94 1.56
N LEU A 154 -26.96 10.21 0.98
CA LEU A 154 -27.27 9.20 -0.02
C LEU A 154 -27.84 7.94 0.64
N LYS A 155 -28.95 7.44 0.08
CA LYS A 155 -29.56 6.20 0.55
C LYS A 155 -28.77 5.00 0.04
N LEU A 156 -28.21 4.23 0.96
CA LEU A 156 -27.55 2.97 0.64
C LEU A 156 -28.57 1.83 0.55
N SER A 157 -28.29 0.87 -0.33
CA SER A 157 -29.07 -0.37 -0.34
C SER A 157 -28.76 -1.20 0.92
N PHE A 158 -29.73 -2.02 1.33
CA PHE A 158 -29.58 -2.91 2.49
C PHE A 158 -28.34 -3.83 2.40
N ILE A 159 -28.00 -4.28 1.19
CA ILE A 159 -26.81 -5.12 0.95
C ILE A 159 -25.53 -4.35 1.29
N ILE A 160 -25.43 -3.10 0.86
CA ILE A 160 -24.27 -2.24 1.14
C ILE A 160 -24.15 -1.98 2.64
N MET A 161 -25.27 -1.74 3.34
CA MET A 161 -25.26 -1.56 4.80
C MET A 161 -24.67 -2.78 5.54
N ILE A 162 -25.01 -4.01 5.12
CA ILE A 162 -24.41 -5.22 5.72
C ILE A 162 -22.89 -5.24 5.51
N LYS A 163 -22.42 -4.88 4.32
CA LYS A 163 -20.98 -4.81 4.04
C LYS A 163 -20.29 -3.75 4.90
N VAL A 164 -20.91 -2.59 5.07
CA VAL A 164 -20.43 -1.52 5.96
C VAL A 164 -20.31 -2.01 7.40
N ASP A 165 -21.31 -2.72 7.93
CA ASP A 165 -21.25 -3.30 9.28
C ASP A 165 -20.08 -4.28 9.43
N PHE A 166 -19.86 -5.11 8.42
CA PHE A 166 -18.75 -6.06 8.42
C PHE A 166 -17.38 -5.36 8.37
N VAL A 167 -17.22 -4.36 7.51
CA VAL A 167 -15.98 -3.58 7.39
C VAL A 167 -15.71 -2.75 8.65
N ASN A 168 -16.73 -2.15 9.24
CA ASN A 168 -16.65 -1.52 10.56
C ASN A 168 -16.27 -2.53 11.66
N MET A 169 -16.66 -3.80 11.50
CA MET A 169 -16.23 -4.87 12.38
C MET A 169 -14.71 -5.06 12.31
N ILE A 170 -14.14 -5.04 11.11
CA ILE A 170 -12.70 -5.13 10.85
C ILE A 170 -11.99 -3.88 11.41
N ALA A 171 -12.51 -2.68 11.15
CA ALA A 171 -11.89 -1.40 11.57
C ALA A 171 -11.71 -1.28 13.09
N THR A 172 -12.61 -1.92 13.84
CA THR A 172 -12.63 -1.93 15.31
C THR A 172 -12.01 -3.20 15.92
N ARG A 173 -11.46 -4.11 15.11
CA ARG A 173 -10.84 -5.37 15.56
C ARG A 173 -9.72 -5.13 16.56
N ASP A 174 -8.85 -4.17 16.29
CA ASP A 174 -7.70 -3.87 17.15
C ASP A 174 -8.09 -3.18 18.45
N LEU A 175 -9.06 -2.28 18.40
CA LEU A 175 -9.65 -1.68 19.61
C LEU A 175 -10.30 -2.74 20.50
N ARG A 176 -11.03 -3.70 19.91
CA ARG A 176 -11.60 -4.84 20.63
C ARG A 176 -10.54 -5.76 21.23
N LYS A 177 -9.48 -6.07 20.48
CA LYS A 177 -8.34 -6.85 20.98
C LYS A 177 -7.65 -6.14 22.15
N ARG A 178 -7.40 -4.83 22.04
CA ARG A 178 -6.79 -4.02 23.11
C ARG A 178 -7.66 -3.98 24.36
N ALA A 179 -8.96 -3.70 24.21
CA ALA A 179 -9.92 -3.71 25.31
C ALA A 179 -10.00 -5.09 25.99
N SER A 180 -10.00 -6.17 25.21
CA SER A 180 -10.02 -7.54 25.73
C SER A 180 -8.73 -7.89 26.47
N LYS A 181 -7.56 -7.45 25.98
CA LYS A 181 -6.27 -7.60 26.69
C LYS A 181 -6.28 -6.85 28.02
N GLN A 182 -6.80 -5.62 28.06
CA GLN A 182 -6.92 -4.84 29.30
C GLN A 182 -7.83 -5.53 30.32
N ILE A 183 -8.97 -6.08 29.90
CA ILE A 183 -9.84 -6.88 30.76
C ILE A 183 -9.10 -8.11 31.30
N PHE A 184 -8.38 -8.82 30.44
CA PHE A 184 -7.64 -10.02 30.83
C PHE A 184 -6.55 -9.73 31.85
N TYR A 185 -5.68 -8.75 31.59
CA TYR A 185 -4.63 -8.35 32.54
C TYR A 185 -5.22 -7.76 33.83
N GLY A 186 -6.34 -7.03 33.74
CA GLY A 186 -7.06 -6.53 34.91
C GLY A 186 -7.55 -7.67 35.80
N LEU A 187 -8.19 -8.68 35.22
CA LEU A 187 -8.64 -9.89 35.92
C LEU A 187 -7.46 -10.67 36.52
N LEU A 188 -6.37 -10.84 35.78
CA LEU A 188 -5.18 -11.55 36.26
C LEU A 188 -4.52 -10.85 37.45
N LEU A 189 -4.43 -9.51 37.43
CA LEU A 189 -3.91 -8.74 38.56
C LEU A 189 -4.85 -8.79 39.77
N LEU A 190 -6.17 -8.74 39.54
CA LEU A 190 -7.16 -8.87 40.61
C LEU A 190 -7.07 -10.24 41.30
N THR A 191 -6.99 -11.33 40.53
CA THR A 191 -6.92 -12.69 41.09
C THR A 191 -5.62 -12.90 41.84
N LEU A 192 -4.48 -12.52 41.28
CA LEU A 192 -3.18 -12.59 41.97
C LEU A 192 -3.18 -11.74 43.25
N GLY A 193 -3.64 -10.49 43.15
CA GLY A 193 -3.72 -9.58 44.29
C GLY A 193 -4.56 -10.15 45.44
N LEU A 194 -5.73 -10.74 45.13
CA LEU A 194 -6.61 -11.36 46.12
C LEU A 194 -6.00 -12.62 46.75
N ILE A 195 -5.46 -13.54 45.94
CA ILE A 195 -4.85 -14.79 46.43
C ILE A 195 -3.70 -14.48 47.40
N PHE A 196 -2.84 -13.54 47.02
CA PHE A 196 -1.69 -13.17 47.84
C PHE A 196 -2.10 -12.39 49.09
N THR A 197 -3.10 -11.50 49.01
CA THR A 197 -3.60 -10.75 50.18
C THR A 197 -4.17 -11.70 51.24
N ILE A 198 -4.92 -12.73 50.83
CA ILE A 198 -5.47 -13.76 51.73
C ILE A 198 -4.35 -14.63 52.30
N GLY A 199 -3.35 -15.01 51.49
CA GLY A 199 -2.28 -15.92 51.89
C GLY A 199 -1.20 -15.31 52.80
N THR A 200 -0.92 -14.01 52.67
CA THR A 200 0.21 -13.37 53.41
C THR A 200 -0.23 -12.24 54.34
N GLY A 201 -1.54 -12.04 54.56
CA GLY A 201 -2.06 -11.00 55.46
C GLY A 201 -2.09 -9.59 54.86
N GLY A 202 -1.88 -9.46 53.54
CA GLY A 202 -1.95 -8.20 52.80
C GLY A 202 -0.71 -7.31 52.96
N ASN A 203 -0.21 -6.80 51.83
CA ASN A 203 0.91 -5.87 51.78
C ASN A 203 0.61 -4.73 50.81
N MET A 204 1.27 -3.57 50.95
CA MET A 204 0.95 -2.36 50.16
C MET A 204 1.00 -2.60 48.65
N ILE A 205 1.94 -3.45 48.21
CA ILE A 205 2.11 -3.89 46.82
C ILE A 205 0.88 -4.68 46.32
N MET A 206 0.26 -5.49 47.17
CA MET A 206 -0.91 -6.32 46.80
C MET A 206 -2.17 -5.47 46.65
N TYR A 207 -2.36 -4.49 47.54
CA TYR A 207 -3.42 -3.49 47.37
C TYR A 207 -3.21 -2.65 46.11
N GLY A 208 -1.95 -2.32 45.78
CA GLY A 208 -1.57 -1.69 44.51
C GLY A 208 -1.97 -2.56 43.31
N ALA A 209 -1.67 -3.86 43.32
CA ALA A 209 -2.06 -4.79 42.27
C ALA A 209 -3.58 -4.90 42.09
N ILE A 210 -4.35 -4.91 43.19
CA ILE A 210 -5.82 -4.92 43.16
C ILE A 210 -6.35 -3.62 42.52
N LEU A 211 -5.84 -2.46 42.93
CA LEU A 211 -6.22 -1.15 42.38
C LEU A 211 -5.88 -1.03 40.89
N SER A 212 -4.67 -1.41 40.49
CA SER A 212 -4.26 -1.41 39.08
C SER A 212 -5.07 -2.41 38.25
N GLY A 213 -5.36 -3.59 38.80
CA GLY A 213 -6.21 -4.60 38.17
C GLY A 213 -7.64 -4.08 37.95
N PHE A 214 -8.21 -3.41 38.95
CA PHE A 214 -9.53 -2.78 38.84
C PHE A 214 -9.53 -1.65 37.81
N GLY A 215 -8.49 -0.82 37.78
CA GLY A 215 -8.32 0.24 36.78
C GLY A 215 -8.26 -0.30 35.34
N LEU A 216 -7.46 -1.34 35.11
CA LEU A 216 -7.37 -2.01 33.80
C LEU A 216 -8.67 -2.68 33.39
N PHE A 217 -9.40 -3.27 34.35
CA PHE A 217 -10.70 -3.87 34.09
C PHE A 217 -11.74 -2.82 33.67
N VAL A 218 -11.84 -1.70 34.40
CA VAL A 218 -12.78 -0.61 34.09
C VAL A 218 -12.45 0.06 32.76
N THR A 219 -11.16 0.31 32.48
CA THR A 219 -10.73 0.88 31.20
C THR A 219 -11.04 -0.05 30.03
N GLY A 220 -10.82 -1.36 30.19
CA GLY A 220 -11.21 -2.35 29.19
C GLY A 220 -12.73 -2.43 28.95
N ILE A 221 -13.56 -2.32 29.99
CA ILE A 221 -15.03 -2.24 29.85
C ILE A 221 -15.45 -0.96 29.11
N ARG A 222 -14.90 0.20 29.50
CA ARG A 222 -15.16 1.46 28.81
C ARG A 222 -14.79 1.38 27.33
N GLY A 223 -13.65 0.76 27.01
CA GLY A 223 -13.24 0.49 25.63
C GLY A 223 -14.26 -0.34 24.85
N LYS A 224 -14.82 -1.41 25.44
CA LYS A 224 -15.88 -2.21 24.82
C LYS A 224 -17.18 -1.42 24.60
N ILE A 225 -17.57 -0.59 25.56
CA ILE A 225 -18.77 0.27 25.44
C ILE A 225 -18.58 1.28 24.30
N LEU A 226 -17.40 1.90 24.22
CA LEU A 226 -17.10 2.90 23.20
C LEU A 226 -17.12 2.29 21.79
N VAL A 227 -16.54 1.10 21.60
CA VAL A 227 -16.64 0.39 20.32
C VAL A 227 -18.09 0.06 19.95
N LYS A 228 -18.90 -0.43 20.90
CA LYS A 228 -20.33 -0.70 20.65
C LYS A 228 -21.09 0.56 20.28
N ARG A 229 -20.80 1.68 20.95
CA ARG A 229 -21.45 2.96 20.69
C ARG A 229 -21.08 3.49 19.31
N HIS A 230 -19.80 3.44 18.93
CA HIS A 230 -19.37 3.83 17.59
C HIS A 230 -20.03 2.99 16.50
N LEU A 231 -20.06 1.67 16.64
CA LEU A 231 -20.73 0.79 15.67
C LEU A 231 -22.22 1.13 15.53
N LYS A 232 -22.88 1.47 16.64
CA LYS A 232 -24.29 1.87 16.64
C LYS A 232 -24.52 3.23 15.99
N GLU A 233 -23.70 4.23 16.32
CA GLU A 233 -23.77 5.57 15.72
C GLU A 233 -23.52 5.51 14.20
N LEU A 234 -22.54 4.70 13.77
CA LEU A 234 -22.29 4.44 12.35
C LEU A 234 -23.50 3.77 11.67
N SER A 235 -24.10 2.72 12.27
CA SER A 235 -25.26 2.08 11.62
C SER A 235 -26.49 3.00 11.54
N GLU A 236 -26.68 3.87 12.53
CA GLU A 236 -27.76 4.86 12.55
C GLU A 236 -27.55 5.99 11.52
N ALA A 237 -26.29 6.35 11.20
CA ALA A 237 -25.98 7.39 10.21
C ALA A 237 -26.32 6.99 8.75
N TYR A 238 -26.39 5.69 8.46
CA TYR A 238 -26.70 5.17 7.12
C TYR A 238 -28.14 4.62 6.97
N SER A 239 -28.98 4.76 8.01
CA SER A 239 -30.39 4.31 8.02
C SER A 239 -31.37 5.44 7.75
#